data_AF-A0A1M3N093-F1
#
_entry.id   AF-A0A1M3N093-F1
#
_cell.length_a   1.000
_cell.length_b   1.000
_cell.length_c   1.000
_cell.angle_alpha   90.00
_cell.angle_beta   90.00
_cell.angle_gamma   90.00
#
_symmetry.space_group_name_H-M   'P 1'
#
loop_
_entity.id
_entity.type
_entity.pdbx_description
1 polymer ?
#
loop_
_entity_poly.entity_id
_entity_poly.type
_entity_poly.pdbx_seq_one_letter_code
_entity_poly.pdbx_strand_id
1 'polypeptide(L)'
;MAEQKESSVLFSLKELMSLEEDRIRQEDDDKKQREEAEAHARLEAERRAREAEEARLRSEEERRRQEEQRQREEQTRLEAIRQGEVEKARHEAENQARLRAMQQQQDHERQLAALSQDKKKKQLTWLVVGIGAVLVFGGAGGGYAFYSSAQEQQRIQALKDQEIAEKQAQLDKLMGDLKAQQDAMAAAQAEIASAKSDADRASAQAKLAAAQEQQRKTQANIAAVKGGGGGGKASGGGGTPRPACTCQAGDPLCSCL
;
A
#
# COMPACT_ATOMS: atom_id res chain seq x y z
N MET A 1 31.05 85.86 -66.44
CA MET A 1 31.60 84.50 -66.68
C MET A 1 32.23 83.86 -65.44
N ALA A 2 32.52 84.59 -64.34
CA ALA A 2 33.06 84.02 -63.10
C ALA A 2 31.98 83.40 -62.19
N GLU A 3 30.81 84.03 -62.06
CA GLU A 3 29.72 83.53 -61.19
C GLU A 3 29.14 82.17 -61.62
N GLN A 4 29.20 81.80 -62.91
CA GLN A 4 28.77 80.48 -63.38
C GLN A 4 29.79 79.35 -63.07
N LYS A 5 31.07 79.70 -62.82
CA LYS A 5 32.08 78.71 -62.44
C LYS A 5 32.05 78.43 -60.94
N GLU A 6 31.76 79.45 -60.13
CA GLU A 6 31.58 79.31 -58.68
C GLU A 6 30.33 78.48 -58.33
N SER A 7 29.24 78.60 -59.11
CA SER A 7 28.05 77.75 -58.94
C SER A 7 28.30 76.27 -59.30
N SER A 8 29.18 75.98 -60.27
CA SER A 8 29.53 74.60 -60.65
C SER A 8 30.37 73.87 -59.59
N VAL A 9 31.24 74.59 -58.87
CA VAL A 9 32.08 74.01 -57.81
C VAL A 9 31.24 73.73 -56.55
N LEU A 10 30.35 74.65 -56.18
CA LEU A 10 29.44 74.46 -55.04
C LEU A 10 28.42 73.34 -55.30
N PHE A 11 27.98 73.17 -56.55
CA PHE A 11 27.13 72.05 -56.95
C PHE A 11 27.87 70.70 -56.83
N SER A 12 29.11 70.61 -57.32
CA SER A 12 29.94 69.40 -57.21
C SER A 12 30.24 69.01 -55.76
N LEU A 13 30.49 69.99 -54.88
CA LEU A 13 30.72 69.72 -53.46
C LEU A 13 29.45 69.21 -52.75
N LYS A 14 28.29 69.78 -53.09
CA LYS A 14 26.99 69.34 -52.55
C LYS A 14 26.64 67.92 -53.00
N GLU A 15 26.91 67.59 -54.26
CA GLU A 15 26.70 66.25 -54.81
C GLU A 15 27.61 65.21 -54.15
N LEU A 16 28.87 65.56 -53.90
CA LEU A 16 29.80 64.71 -53.16
C LEU A 16 29.38 64.50 -51.70
N MET A 17 28.88 65.55 -51.03
CA MET A 17 28.32 65.41 -49.68
C MET A 17 27.07 64.52 -49.65
N SER A 18 26.17 64.62 -50.63
CA SER A 18 25.00 63.72 -50.70
C SER A 18 25.40 62.27 -50.97
N LEU A 19 26.43 62.02 -51.79
CA LEU A 19 26.95 60.68 -52.06
C LEU A 19 27.57 60.04 -50.82
N GLU A 20 28.28 60.82 -50.01
CA GLU A 20 28.86 60.35 -48.75
C GLU A 20 27.76 60.11 -47.70
N GLU A 21 26.77 61.01 -47.62
CA GLU A 21 25.62 60.82 -46.73
C GLU A 21 24.80 59.57 -47.10
N ASP A 22 24.59 59.31 -48.40
CA ASP A 22 23.92 58.11 -48.88
C ASP A 22 24.72 56.84 -48.61
N ARG A 23 26.06 56.88 -48.72
CA ARG A 23 26.92 55.75 -48.34
C ARG A 23 26.86 55.48 -46.83
N ILE A 24 26.92 56.53 -46.01
CA ILE A 24 26.81 56.40 -44.54
C ILE A 24 25.45 55.81 -44.17
N ARG A 25 24.36 56.26 -44.79
CA ARG A 25 23.02 55.69 -44.58
C ARG A 25 22.95 54.22 -44.99
N GLN A 26 23.50 53.85 -46.14
CA GLN A 26 23.55 52.45 -46.59
C GLN A 26 24.37 51.57 -45.64
N GLU A 27 25.53 52.03 -45.17
CA GLU A 27 26.34 51.27 -44.21
C GLU A 27 25.65 51.12 -42.85
N ASP A 28 24.95 52.15 -42.38
CA ASP A 28 24.21 52.10 -41.12
C ASP A 28 22.97 51.21 -41.23
N ASP A 29 22.26 51.23 -42.35
CA ASP A 29 21.12 50.35 -42.60
C ASP A 29 21.58 48.89 -42.76
N ASP A 30 22.69 48.63 -43.45
CA ASP A 30 23.29 47.29 -43.53
C ASP A 30 23.75 46.77 -42.17
N LYS A 31 24.35 47.63 -41.33
CA LYS A 31 24.72 47.26 -39.95
C LYS A 31 23.49 46.93 -39.12
N LYS A 32 22.45 47.77 -39.15
CA LYS A 32 21.19 47.51 -38.44
C LYS A 32 20.53 46.21 -38.91
N GLN A 33 20.46 45.97 -40.21
CA GLN A 33 19.89 44.72 -40.74
C GLN A 33 20.67 43.49 -40.29
N ARG A 34 22.01 43.57 -40.22
CA ARG A 34 22.85 42.47 -39.72
C ARG A 34 22.63 42.23 -38.23
N GLU A 35 22.58 43.30 -37.43
CA GLU A 35 22.31 43.20 -35.99
C GLU A 35 20.92 42.64 -35.70
N GLU A 36 19.90 43.09 -36.43
CA GLU A 36 18.53 42.58 -36.33
C GLU A 36 18.44 41.11 -36.77
N ALA A 37 19.09 40.74 -37.87
CA ALA A 37 19.13 39.35 -38.34
C ALA A 37 19.85 38.44 -37.35
N GLU A 38 20.96 38.89 -36.74
CA GLU A 38 21.68 38.14 -35.72
C GLU A 38 20.85 38.01 -34.43
N ALA A 39 20.21 39.09 -33.98
CA ALA A 39 19.33 39.06 -32.82
C ALA A 39 18.15 38.10 -33.04
N HIS A 40 17.53 38.15 -34.22
CA HIS A 40 16.45 37.23 -34.58
C HIS A 40 16.95 35.77 -34.65
N ALA A 41 18.11 35.53 -35.26
CA ALA A 41 18.70 34.19 -35.32
C ALA A 41 19.01 33.63 -33.93
N ARG A 42 19.52 34.47 -33.01
CA ARG A 42 19.76 34.08 -31.60
C ARG A 42 18.46 33.74 -30.88
N LEU A 43 17.42 34.55 -31.02
CA LEU A 43 16.10 34.31 -30.42
C LEU A 43 15.45 33.03 -30.97
N GLU A 44 15.55 32.78 -32.29
CA GLU A 44 15.03 31.53 -32.87
C GLU A 44 15.82 30.31 -32.41
N ALA A 45 17.15 30.40 -32.31
CA ALA A 45 17.97 29.30 -31.82
C ALA A 45 17.64 28.98 -30.36
N GLU A 46 17.44 30.00 -29.52
CA GLU A 46 17.02 29.81 -28.14
C GLU A 46 15.62 29.20 -28.05
N ARG A 47 14.66 29.68 -28.87
CA ARG A 47 13.31 29.11 -28.92
C ARG A 47 13.35 27.63 -29.31
N ARG A 48 14.09 27.28 -30.36
CA ARG A 48 14.24 25.88 -30.81
C ARG A 48 14.92 25.02 -29.75
N ALA A 49 15.90 25.55 -29.02
CA ALA A 49 16.56 24.83 -27.93
C ALA A 49 15.57 24.53 -26.78
N ARG A 50 14.76 25.53 -26.38
CA ARG A 50 13.72 25.35 -25.34
C ARG A 50 12.64 24.37 -25.79
N GLU A 51 12.16 24.48 -27.02
CA GLU A 51 11.16 23.56 -27.59
C GLU A 51 11.70 22.12 -27.67
N ALA A 52 12.97 21.94 -28.04
CA ALA A 52 13.60 20.63 -28.07
C ALA A 52 13.75 20.03 -26.66
N GLU A 53 14.14 20.82 -25.67
CA GLU A 53 14.22 20.36 -24.27
C GLU A 53 12.84 19.97 -23.73
N GLU A 54 11.82 20.81 -23.97
CA GLU A 54 10.45 20.52 -23.55
C GLU A 54 9.89 19.28 -24.26
N ALA A 55 10.16 19.11 -25.55
CA ALA A 55 9.78 17.89 -26.28
C ALA A 55 10.44 16.64 -25.71
N ARG A 56 11.72 16.72 -25.31
CA ARG A 56 12.42 15.62 -24.63
C ARG A 56 11.79 15.31 -23.28
N LEU A 57 11.51 16.33 -22.47
CA LEU A 57 10.88 16.16 -21.16
C LEU A 57 9.50 15.52 -21.29
N ARG A 58 8.66 16.01 -22.22
CA ARG A 58 7.34 15.43 -22.50
C ARG A 58 7.44 13.97 -22.94
N SER A 59 8.39 13.64 -23.82
CA SER A 59 8.59 12.26 -24.27
C SER A 59 9.03 11.33 -23.12
N GLU A 60 9.84 11.82 -22.19
CA GLU A 60 10.26 11.04 -21.02
C GLU A 60 9.11 10.87 -20.03
N GLU A 61 8.33 11.91 -19.77
CA GLU A 61 7.13 11.82 -18.94
C GLU A 61 6.09 10.87 -19.53
N GLU A 62 5.83 10.93 -20.83
CA GLU A 62 4.92 10.00 -21.51
C GLU A 62 5.40 8.56 -21.40
N ARG A 63 6.71 8.32 -21.54
CA ARG A 63 7.29 6.98 -21.31
C ARG A 63 7.10 6.52 -19.87
N ARG A 64 7.38 7.37 -18.88
CA ARG A 64 7.15 7.04 -17.45
C ARG A 64 5.68 6.73 -17.18
N ARG A 65 4.75 7.55 -17.70
CA ARG A 65 3.30 7.31 -17.57
C ARG A 65 2.88 5.99 -18.20
N GLN A 66 3.41 5.65 -19.38
CA GLN A 66 3.13 4.36 -20.02
C GLN A 66 3.70 3.17 -19.24
N GLU A 67 4.92 3.30 -18.70
CA GLU A 67 5.53 2.27 -17.86
C GLU A 67 4.74 2.07 -16.56
N GLU A 68 4.31 3.15 -15.90
CA GLU A 68 3.43 3.07 -14.72
C GLU A 68 2.08 2.43 -15.05
N GLN A 69 1.47 2.76 -16.19
CA GLN A 69 0.22 2.13 -16.63
C GLN A 69 0.40 0.64 -16.86
N ARG A 70 1.47 0.23 -17.56
CA ARG A 70 1.79 -1.20 -17.77
C ARG A 70 2.00 -1.91 -16.44
N GLN A 71 2.71 -1.31 -15.49
CA GLN A 71 2.90 -1.90 -14.17
C GLN A 71 1.58 -2.05 -13.40
N ARG A 72 0.68 -1.06 -13.47
CA ARG A 72 -0.66 -1.15 -12.84
C ARG A 72 -1.53 -2.22 -13.48
N GLU A 73 -1.48 -2.35 -14.80
CA GLU A 73 -2.18 -3.39 -15.56
C GLU A 73 -1.64 -4.79 -15.20
N GLU A 74 -0.32 -4.95 -15.13
CA GLU A 74 0.32 -6.19 -14.71
C GLU A 74 -0.04 -6.56 -13.26
N GLN A 75 -0.01 -5.59 -12.34
CA GLN A 75 -0.43 -5.81 -10.95
C GLN A 75 -1.89 -6.24 -10.86
N THR A 76 -2.80 -5.53 -11.53
CA THR A 76 -4.23 -5.89 -11.59
C THR A 76 -4.42 -7.29 -12.17
N ARG A 77 -3.68 -7.63 -13.22
CA ARG A 77 -3.74 -8.97 -13.84
C ARG A 77 -3.25 -10.06 -12.90
N LEU A 78 -2.15 -9.83 -12.19
CA LEU A 78 -1.62 -10.77 -11.20
C LEU A 78 -2.58 -10.94 -10.01
N GLU A 79 -3.20 -9.87 -9.55
CA GLU A 79 -4.22 -9.92 -8.50
C GLU A 79 -5.46 -10.70 -8.94
N ALA A 80 -5.94 -10.48 -10.16
CA ALA A 80 -7.06 -11.25 -10.71
C ALA A 80 -6.73 -12.75 -10.83
N ILE A 81 -5.50 -13.10 -11.23
CA ILE A 81 -5.03 -14.50 -11.27
C ILE A 81 -5.00 -15.09 -9.86
N ARG A 82 -4.40 -14.39 -8.88
CA ARG A 82 -4.34 -14.85 -7.48
C ARG A 82 -5.72 -15.05 -6.89
N GLN A 83 -6.66 -14.14 -7.14
CA GLN A 83 -8.05 -14.28 -6.70
C GLN A 83 -8.71 -15.51 -7.34
N GLY A 84 -8.54 -15.70 -8.65
CA GLY A 84 -9.04 -16.88 -9.36
C GLY A 84 -8.46 -18.20 -8.85
N GLU A 85 -7.17 -18.24 -8.49
CA GLU A 85 -6.54 -19.41 -7.88
C GLU A 85 -7.08 -19.70 -6.48
N VAL A 86 -7.29 -18.68 -5.66
CA VAL A 86 -7.87 -18.83 -4.31
C VAL A 86 -9.31 -19.33 -4.39
N GLU A 87 -10.11 -18.82 -5.32
CA GLU A 87 -11.49 -19.28 -5.53
C GLU A 87 -11.54 -20.72 -6.03
N LYS A 88 -10.68 -21.09 -6.98
CA LYS A 88 -10.55 -22.50 -7.42
C LYS A 88 -10.17 -23.42 -6.26
N ALA A 89 -9.18 -23.04 -5.46
CA ALA A 89 -8.76 -23.82 -4.29
C ALA A 89 -9.90 -23.97 -3.27
N ARG A 90 -10.72 -22.93 -3.06
CA ARG A 90 -11.91 -23.01 -2.21
C ARG A 90 -12.96 -23.96 -2.77
N HIS A 91 -13.28 -23.87 -4.05
CA HIS A 91 -14.24 -24.77 -4.70
C HIS A 91 -13.77 -26.23 -4.71
N GLU A 92 -12.49 -26.47 -4.95
CA GLU A 92 -11.90 -27.81 -4.89
C GLU A 92 -11.95 -28.37 -3.47
N ALA A 93 -11.62 -27.57 -2.45
CA ALA A 93 -11.72 -27.98 -1.05
C ALA A 93 -13.17 -28.29 -0.64
N GLU A 94 -14.14 -27.47 -1.05
CA GLU A 94 -15.56 -27.69 -0.78
C GLU A 94 -16.07 -28.96 -1.47
N ASN A 95 -15.75 -29.14 -2.75
CA ASN A 95 -16.11 -30.34 -3.50
C ASN A 95 -15.48 -31.60 -2.89
N GLN A 96 -14.21 -31.54 -2.48
CA GLN A 96 -13.54 -32.65 -1.83
C GLN A 96 -14.16 -32.96 -0.46
N ALA A 97 -14.52 -31.94 0.33
CA ALA A 97 -15.22 -32.13 1.60
C ALA A 97 -16.60 -32.77 1.38
N ARG A 98 -17.35 -32.34 0.36
CA ARG A 98 -18.65 -32.92 0.00
C ARG A 98 -18.53 -34.38 -0.45
N LEU A 99 -17.52 -34.70 -1.26
CA LEU A 99 -17.24 -36.08 -1.68
C LEU A 99 -16.87 -36.97 -0.49
N ARG A 100 -16.00 -36.48 0.41
CA ARG A 100 -15.63 -37.20 1.65
C ARG A 100 -16.84 -37.43 2.55
N ALA A 101 -17.73 -36.45 2.69
CA ALA A 101 -18.95 -36.58 3.48
C ALA A 101 -19.89 -37.65 2.88
N MET A 102 -20.08 -37.66 1.56
CA MET A 102 -20.87 -38.70 0.89
C MET A 102 -20.23 -40.09 1.00
N GLN A 103 -18.90 -40.18 0.88
CA GLN A 103 -18.19 -41.45 1.07
C GLN A 103 -18.35 -41.98 2.50
N GLN A 104 -18.22 -41.12 3.51
CA GLN A 104 -18.44 -41.51 4.90
C GLN A 104 -19.87 -42.01 5.15
N GLN A 105 -20.88 -41.40 4.52
CA GLN A 105 -22.25 -41.90 4.60
C GLN A 105 -22.39 -43.28 3.95
N GLN A 106 -21.85 -43.48 2.74
CA GLN A 106 -21.89 -44.78 2.06
C GLN A 106 -21.13 -45.86 2.84
N ASP A 107 -19.97 -45.53 3.41
CA ASP A 107 -19.19 -46.46 4.21
C ASP A 107 -19.89 -46.80 5.52
N HIS A 108 -20.56 -45.83 6.14
CA HIS A 108 -21.39 -46.08 7.31
C HIS A 108 -22.59 -46.97 6.96
N GLU A 109 -23.26 -46.73 5.84
CA GLU A 109 -24.34 -47.59 5.35
C GLU A 109 -23.85 -49.00 5.03
N ARG A 110 -22.68 -49.17 4.42
CA ARG A 110 -22.06 -50.47 4.14
C ARG A 110 -21.66 -51.19 5.42
N GLN A 111 -21.09 -50.49 6.39
CA GLN A 111 -20.75 -51.06 7.70
C GLN A 111 -22.02 -51.44 8.45
N LEU A 112 -23.07 -50.62 8.43
CA LEU A 112 -24.36 -50.96 9.01
C LEU A 112 -25.00 -52.13 8.27
N ALA A 113 -24.89 -52.22 6.95
CA ALA A 113 -25.40 -53.35 6.16
C ALA A 113 -24.64 -54.64 6.47
N ALA A 114 -23.30 -54.61 6.50
CA ALA A 114 -22.45 -55.74 6.88
C ALA A 114 -22.69 -56.17 8.33
N LEU A 115 -22.72 -55.22 9.27
CA LEU A 115 -23.12 -55.48 10.64
C LEU A 115 -24.56 -55.96 10.71
N SER A 116 -25.50 -55.50 9.88
CA SER A 116 -26.89 -55.98 9.91
C SER A 116 -27.01 -57.42 9.40
N GLN A 117 -26.19 -57.82 8.44
CA GLN A 117 -26.13 -59.22 7.99
C GLN A 117 -25.50 -60.12 9.06
N ASP A 118 -24.40 -59.69 9.68
CA ASP A 118 -23.77 -60.42 10.79
C ASP A 118 -24.61 -60.39 12.07
N LYS A 119 -25.32 -59.29 12.32
CA LYS A 119 -26.25 -59.12 13.43
C LYS A 119 -27.54 -59.88 13.19
N LYS A 120 -28.11 -60.01 12.00
CA LYS A 120 -29.29 -60.90 11.83
C LYS A 120 -28.99 -62.34 12.26
N LYS A 121 -27.72 -62.78 12.17
CA LYS A 121 -27.26 -64.04 12.75
C LYS A 121 -26.86 -63.98 14.24
N LYS A 122 -26.28 -62.87 14.73
CA LYS A 122 -25.84 -62.72 16.15
C LYS A 122 -26.77 -61.91 17.08
N GLN A 123 -27.43 -60.85 16.63
CA GLN A 123 -28.48 -60.10 17.35
C GLN A 123 -29.69 -60.96 17.69
N LEU A 124 -30.07 -62.00 16.95
CA LEU A 124 -31.14 -62.87 17.46
C LEU A 124 -30.73 -63.49 18.81
N THR A 125 -29.45 -63.83 18.97
CA THR A 125 -28.88 -64.40 20.19
C THR A 125 -28.51 -63.34 21.23
N TRP A 126 -27.98 -62.19 20.81
CA TRP A 126 -27.53 -61.10 21.70
C TRP A 126 -28.60 -60.07 22.06
N LEU A 127 -29.68 -59.90 21.27
CA LEU A 127 -30.83 -59.06 21.63
C LEU A 127 -31.60 -59.68 22.80
N VAL A 128 -31.69 -61.01 22.85
CA VAL A 128 -32.24 -61.77 23.98
C VAL A 128 -31.38 -61.59 25.25
N VAL A 129 -30.04 -61.49 25.12
CA VAL A 129 -29.13 -61.30 26.27
C VAL A 129 -28.97 -59.82 26.67
N GLY A 130 -28.99 -58.90 25.70
CA GLY A 130 -28.74 -57.47 25.87
C GLY A 130 -29.92 -56.68 26.42
N ILE A 131 -31.16 -57.06 26.09
CA ILE A 131 -32.37 -56.50 26.74
C ILE A 131 -32.33 -56.77 28.26
N GLY A 132 -31.79 -57.92 28.67
CA GLY A 132 -31.59 -58.26 30.08
C GLY A 132 -30.51 -57.43 30.79
N ALA A 133 -29.43 -57.05 30.10
CA ALA A 133 -28.31 -56.33 30.72
C ALA A 133 -28.49 -54.80 30.76
N VAL A 134 -29.11 -54.20 29.73
CA VAL A 134 -29.34 -52.75 29.65
C VAL A 134 -30.39 -52.28 30.68
N LEU A 135 -31.41 -53.09 30.95
CA LEU A 135 -32.39 -52.82 32.02
C LEU A 135 -31.76 -52.83 33.42
N VAL A 136 -30.64 -53.54 33.61
CA VAL A 136 -29.98 -53.70 34.91
C VAL A 136 -28.86 -52.67 35.12
N PHE A 137 -28.07 -52.35 34.09
CA PHE A 137 -26.89 -51.47 34.23
C PHE A 137 -27.07 -50.04 33.68
N GLY A 138 -27.95 -49.83 32.68
CA GLY A 138 -28.11 -48.54 32.01
C GLY A 138 -28.75 -47.45 32.86
N GLY A 139 -29.64 -47.83 33.79
CA GLY A 139 -30.35 -46.89 34.68
C GLY A 139 -29.50 -46.34 35.83
N ALA A 140 -28.45 -47.06 36.26
CA ALA A 140 -27.66 -46.70 37.44
C ALA A 140 -26.31 -46.01 37.11
N GLY A 141 -25.66 -46.37 36.00
CA GLY A 141 -24.33 -45.84 35.65
C GLY A 141 -24.32 -44.52 34.87
N GLY A 142 -25.34 -44.27 34.04
CA GLY A 142 -25.36 -43.12 33.12
C GLY A 142 -25.55 -41.76 33.79
N GLY A 143 -26.27 -41.69 34.92
CA GLY A 143 -26.57 -40.44 35.62
C GLY A 143 -25.39 -39.86 36.43
N TYR A 144 -24.51 -40.70 36.98
CA TYR A 144 -23.41 -40.27 37.84
C TYR A 144 -22.22 -39.68 37.05
N ALA A 145 -21.90 -40.28 35.90
CA ALA A 145 -20.82 -39.80 35.04
C ALA A 145 -21.14 -38.42 34.42
N PHE A 146 -22.40 -38.21 33.99
CA PHE A 146 -22.86 -36.96 33.38
C PHE A 146 -22.88 -35.77 34.37
N TYR A 147 -23.17 -36.03 35.65
CA TYR A 147 -23.18 -34.99 36.69
C TYR A 147 -21.77 -34.53 37.07
N SER A 148 -20.78 -35.43 37.12
CA SER A 148 -19.39 -35.06 37.44
C SER A 148 -18.68 -34.33 36.29
N SER A 149 -18.93 -34.71 35.04
CA SER A 149 -18.30 -34.08 33.86
C SER A 149 -18.84 -32.68 33.54
N ALA A 150 -20.10 -32.40 33.90
CA ALA A 150 -20.71 -31.08 33.72
C ALA A 150 -20.04 -30.03 34.63
N GLN A 151 -19.61 -30.41 35.83
CA GLN A 151 -18.95 -29.51 36.79
C GLN A 151 -17.52 -29.14 36.35
N GLU A 152 -16.82 -30.05 35.68
CA GLU A 152 -15.48 -29.83 35.14
C GLU A 152 -15.51 -28.97 33.87
N GLN A 153 -16.51 -29.14 33.01
CA GLN A 153 -16.71 -28.28 31.84
C GLN A 153 -17.04 -26.84 32.21
N GLN A 154 -17.82 -26.60 33.28
CA GLN A 154 -18.11 -25.24 33.75
C GLN A 154 -16.85 -24.50 34.23
N ARG A 155 -15.91 -25.19 34.88
CA ARG A 155 -14.62 -24.59 35.31
C ARG A 155 -13.72 -24.27 34.11
N ILE A 156 -13.67 -25.16 33.12
CA ILE A 156 -12.90 -24.93 31.90
C ILE A 156 -13.51 -23.81 31.05
N GLN A 157 -14.84 -23.68 31.00
CA GLN A 157 -15.50 -22.56 30.34
C GLN A 157 -15.27 -21.24 31.09
N ALA A 158 -15.37 -21.22 32.42
CA ALA A 158 -15.09 -20.02 33.21
C ALA A 158 -13.66 -19.47 33.01
N LEU A 159 -12.65 -20.34 32.87
CA LEU A 159 -11.28 -19.91 32.58
C LEU A 159 -11.15 -19.33 31.16
N LYS A 160 -11.81 -19.94 30.17
CA LYS A 160 -11.83 -19.41 28.79
C LYS A 160 -12.57 -18.09 28.69
N ASP A 161 -13.68 -17.94 29.41
CA ASP A 161 -14.46 -16.72 29.44
C ASP A 161 -13.71 -15.58 30.14
N GLN A 162 -12.93 -15.87 31.18
CA GLN A 162 -12.01 -14.91 31.78
C GLN A 162 -10.93 -14.45 30.79
N GLU A 163 -10.32 -15.38 30.06
CA GLU A 163 -9.30 -15.05 29.06
C GLU A 163 -9.87 -14.22 27.91
N ILE A 164 -11.09 -14.53 27.44
CA ILE A 164 -11.80 -13.76 26.42
C ILE A 164 -12.18 -12.36 26.95
N ALA A 165 -12.68 -12.26 28.18
CA ALA A 165 -13.05 -10.98 28.79
C ALA A 165 -11.84 -10.06 28.96
N GLU A 166 -10.68 -10.59 29.38
CA GLU A 166 -9.44 -9.81 29.47
C GLU A 166 -8.95 -9.35 28.09
N LYS A 167 -9.02 -10.21 27.07
CA LYS A 167 -8.65 -9.84 25.69
C LYS A 167 -9.61 -8.80 25.11
N GLN A 168 -10.91 -8.92 25.38
CA GLN A 168 -11.91 -7.92 24.99
C GLN A 168 -11.66 -6.58 25.68
N ALA A 169 -11.40 -6.57 26.99
CA ALA A 169 -11.09 -5.34 27.73
C ALA A 169 -9.79 -4.66 27.24
N GLN A 170 -8.79 -5.45 26.83
CA GLN A 170 -7.56 -4.93 26.22
C GLN A 170 -7.85 -4.31 24.84
N LEU A 171 -8.67 -4.96 24.01
CA LEU A 171 -9.07 -4.44 22.70
C LEU A 171 -9.92 -3.18 22.83
N ASP A 172 -10.85 -3.12 23.77
CA ASP A 172 -11.71 -1.95 23.99
C ASP A 172 -10.90 -0.74 24.46
N LYS A 173 -9.91 -0.94 25.35
CA LYS A 173 -8.97 0.12 25.72
C LYS A 173 -8.17 0.63 24.53
N LEU A 174 -7.61 -0.27 23.73
CA LEU A 174 -6.86 0.07 22.53
C LEU A 174 -7.72 0.78 21.47
N MET A 175 -8.98 0.37 21.30
CA MET A 175 -9.94 1.04 20.42
C MET A 175 -10.31 2.44 20.95
N GLY A 176 -10.49 2.58 22.26
CA GLY A 176 -10.72 3.86 22.92
C GLY A 176 -9.57 4.83 22.70
N ASP A 177 -8.33 4.38 22.89
CA ASP A 177 -7.11 5.17 22.66
C ASP A 177 -6.97 5.59 21.19
N LEU A 178 -7.30 4.69 20.26
CA LEU A 178 -7.27 4.99 18.82
C LEU A 178 -8.31 6.05 18.45
N LYS A 179 -9.51 5.96 19.02
CA LYS A 179 -10.58 6.95 18.80
C LYS A 179 -10.20 8.31 19.37
N ALA A 180 -9.68 8.36 20.59
CA ALA A 180 -9.20 9.60 21.21
C ALA A 180 -8.07 10.26 20.39
N GLN A 181 -7.17 9.46 19.82
CA GLN A 181 -6.11 9.95 18.92
C GLN A 181 -6.65 10.46 17.59
N GLN A 182 -7.67 9.81 17.01
CA GLN A 182 -8.35 10.32 15.80
C GLN A 182 -9.04 11.66 16.06
N ASP A 183 -9.71 11.81 17.20
CA ASP A 183 -10.37 13.07 17.56
C ASP A 183 -9.35 14.20 17.79
N ALA A 184 -8.21 13.89 18.43
CA ALA A 184 -7.10 14.84 18.58
C ALA A 184 -6.47 15.27 17.24
N MET A 185 -6.36 14.35 16.28
CA MET A 185 -5.90 14.64 14.92
C MET A 185 -6.90 15.52 14.16
N ALA A 186 -8.19 15.26 14.28
CA ALA A 186 -9.23 16.08 13.66
C ALA A 186 -9.23 17.51 14.25
N ALA A 187 -9.07 17.64 15.57
CA ALA A 187 -8.92 18.92 16.24
C ALA A 187 -7.67 19.68 15.77
N ALA A 188 -6.51 19.01 15.66
CA ALA A 188 -5.28 19.62 15.18
C ALA A 188 -5.36 20.04 13.69
N GLN A 189 -6.07 19.26 12.85
CA GLN A 189 -6.35 19.66 11.46
C GLN A 189 -7.26 20.88 11.38
N ALA A 190 -8.27 20.98 12.25
CA ALA A 190 -9.13 22.15 12.34
C ALA A 190 -8.37 23.40 12.84
N GLU A 191 -7.41 23.25 13.77
CA GLU A 191 -6.50 24.31 14.18
C GLU A 191 -5.63 24.81 13.01
N ILE A 192 -5.12 23.92 12.15
CA ILE A 192 -4.35 24.32 10.95
C ILE A 192 -5.23 25.07 9.94
N ALA A 193 -6.46 24.60 9.72
CA ALA A 193 -7.39 25.23 8.80
C ALA A 193 -7.83 26.64 9.27
N SER A 194 -7.87 26.86 10.59
CA SER A 194 -8.24 28.15 11.19
C SER A 194 -7.05 29.07 11.51
N ALA A 195 -5.82 28.55 11.47
CA ALA A 195 -4.60 29.32 11.72
C ALA A 195 -4.34 30.36 10.60
N LYS A 196 -4.30 31.64 11.01
CA LYS A 196 -4.10 32.81 10.13
C LYS A 196 -2.63 33.20 9.96
N SER A 197 -1.73 32.72 10.83
CA SER A 197 -0.30 33.05 10.79
C SER A 197 0.55 31.82 10.44
N ASP A 198 1.71 32.04 9.81
CA ASP A 198 2.63 30.97 9.45
C ASP A 198 3.28 30.31 10.68
N ALA A 199 3.43 31.05 11.78
CA ALA A 199 3.92 30.52 13.05
C ALA A 199 2.91 29.55 13.71
N ASP A 200 1.62 29.88 13.67
CA ASP A 200 0.56 29.01 14.20
C ASP A 200 0.43 27.75 13.35
N ARG A 201 0.54 27.87 12.01
CA ARG A 201 0.56 26.73 11.09
C ARG A 201 1.74 25.81 11.32
N ALA A 202 2.95 26.34 11.56
CA ALA A 202 4.13 25.53 11.86
C ALA A 202 3.96 24.76 13.20
N SER A 203 3.43 25.41 14.23
CA SER A 203 3.18 24.75 15.53
C SER A 203 2.10 23.66 15.44
N ALA A 204 1.06 23.89 14.65
CA ALA A 204 -0.03 22.94 14.47
C ALA A 204 0.36 21.77 13.54
N GLN A 205 1.23 22.00 12.55
CA GLN A 205 1.88 20.94 11.78
C GLN A 205 2.78 20.05 12.65
N ALA A 206 3.53 20.64 13.59
CA ALA A 206 4.36 19.87 14.53
C ALA A 206 3.51 18.99 15.46
N LYS A 207 2.37 19.51 15.95
CA LYS A 207 1.40 18.73 16.73
C LYS A 207 0.80 17.56 15.93
N LEU A 208 0.50 17.76 14.64
CA LEU A 208 0.05 16.67 13.78
C LEU A 208 1.11 15.60 13.56
N ALA A 209 2.36 16.00 13.32
CA ALA A 209 3.45 15.04 13.14
C ALA A 209 3.65 14.18 14.40
N ALA A 210 3.63 14.80 15.58
CA ALA A 210 3.70 14.10 16.86
C ALA A 210 2.50 13.16 17.08
N ALA A 211 1.29 13.61 16.76
CA ALA A 211 0.08 12.79 16.87
C ALA A 211 0.06 11.61 15.88
N GLN A 212 0.58 11.79 14.65
CA GLN A 212 0.76 10.69 13.68
C GLN A 212 1.78 9.66 14.16
N GLU A 213 2.89 10.09 14.77
CA GLU A 213 3.88 9.18 15.32
C GLU A 213 3.32 8.37 16.50
N GLN A 214 2.55 9.02 17.38
CA GLN A 214 1.82 8.36 18.47
C GLN A 214 0.80 7.33 17.93
N GLN A 215 0.13 7.66 16.83
CA GLN A 215 -0.81 6.76 16.15
C GLN A 215 -0.10 5.54 15.57
N ARG A 216 1.06 5.71 14.93
CA ARG A 216 1.86 4.59 14.41
C ARG A 216 2.32 3.66 15.54
N LYS A 217 2.76 4.20 16.68
CA LYS A 217 3.13 3.42 17.86
C LYS A 217 1.92 2.64 18.42
N THR A 218 0.75 3.27 18.48
CA THR A 218 -0.49 2.64 18.95
C THR A 218 -0.97 1.54 17.99
N GLN A 219 -0.91 1.77 16.68
CA GLN A 219 -1.23 0.76 15.66
C GLN A 219 -0.25 -0.42 15.70
N ALA A 220 1.05 -0.18 15.92
CA ALA A 220 2.05 -1.24 16.11
C ALA A 220 1.75 -2.09 17.35
N ASN A 221 1.33 -1.46 18.46
CA ASN A 221 0.93 -2.17 19.68
C ASN A 221 -0.35 -3.00 19.45
N ILE A 222 -1.34 -2.48 18.71
CA ILE A 222 -2.55 -3.22 18.33
C ILE A 222 -2.18 -4.43 17.44
N ALA A 223 -1.29 -4.23 16.47
CA ALA A 223 -0.82 -5.31 15.60
C ALA A 223 -0.06 -6.39 16.38
N ALA A 224 0.75 -6.01 17.38
CA ALA A 224 1.47 -6.95 18.25
C ALA A 224 0.51 -7.78 19.14
N VAL A 225 -0.56 -7.17 19.66
CA VAL A 225 -1.58 -7.87 20.47
C VAL A 225 -2.45 -8.78 19.61
N LYS A 226 -2.84 -8.34 18.41
CA LYS A 226 -3.67 -9.12 17.46
C LYS A 226 -2.87 -10.22 16.76
N GLY A 227 -1.56 -10.02 16.58
CA GLY A 227 -0.65 -10.95 15.91
C GLY A 227 -0.23 -12.16 16.75
N GLY A 228 -0.59 -12.22 18.03
CA GLY A 228 -0.53 -13.42 18.86
C GLY A 228 0.87 -14.05 19.01
N GLY A 229 1.59 -13.68 20.07
CA GLY A 229 2.29 -14.67 20.93
C GLY A 229 3.24 -15.67 20.26
N GLY A 230 3.88 -15.35 19.15
CA GLY A 230 4.98 -16.13 18.59
C GLY A 230 6.30 -15.78 19.28
N GLY A 231 6.51 -16.31 20.47
CA GLY A 231 7.81 -16.27 21.16
C GLY A 231 8.88 -17.00 20.36
N GLY A 232 9.50 -16.31 19.40
CA GLY A 232 10.72 -16.72 18.72
C GLY A 232 11.90 -16.62 19.67
N LYS A 233 12.08 -17.67 20.48
CA LYS A 233 13.24 -17.93 21.33
C LYS A 233 14.53 -17.62 20.57
N ALA A 234 15.33 -16.71 21.13
CA ALA A 234 16.71 -16.48 20.71
C ALA A 234 17.45 -17.83 20.68
N SER A 235 17.72 -18.35 19.48
CA SER A 235 18.71 -19.40 19.29
C SER A 235 20.01 -18.71 18.90
N GLY A 236 20.96 -18.74 19.83
CA GLY A 236 22.33 -18.35 19.58
C GLY A 236 22.92 -19.26 18.51
N GLY A 237 23.31 -18.66 17.39
CA GLY A 237 24.15 -19.27 16.38
C GLY A 237 25.13 -18.20 15.92
N GLY A 238 26.41 -18.37 16.25
CA GLY A 238 27.46 -17.38 16.05
C GLY A 238 27.58 -16.94 14.58
N GLY A 239 27.52 -15.63 14.37
CA GLY A 239 27.86 -14.98 13.11
C GLY A 239 28.95 -13.96 13.39
N THR A 240 30.07 -14.10 12.68
CA THR A 240 31.15 -13.11 12.50
C THR A 240 30.65 -11.67 12.48
N PRO A 241 31.39 -10.70 13.07
CA PRO A 241 30.92 -9.32 13.19
C PRO A 241 30.73 -8.69 11.82
N ARG A 242 29.50 -8.23 11.53
CA ARG A 242 29.21 -7.36 10.38
C ARG A 242 29.93 -6.01 10.58
N PRO A 243 30.50 -5.41 9.52
CA PRO A 243 31.19 -4.12 9.63
C PRO A 243 30.22 -3.00 10.02
N ALA A 244 30.70 -2.01 10.77
CA ALA A 244 29.90 -0.90 11.27
C ALA A 244 29.28 -0.09 10.10
N CYS A 245 27.95 -0.03 10.03
CA CYS A 245 27.24 0.77 9.02
C CYS A 245 27.44 2.27 9.32
N THR A 246 28.18 2.97 8.45
CA THR A 246 28.40 4.43 8.51
C THR A 246 27.38 5.18 7.65
N CYS A 247 26.09 5.06 7.96
CA CYS A 247 25.02 5.70 7.19
C CYS A 247 24.20 6.67 8.04
N GLN A 248 23.79 7.78 7.43
CA GLN A 248 23.05 8.87 8.06
C GLN A 248 21.53 8.59 8.01
N ALA A 249 20.80 8.98 9.05
CA ALA A 249 19.39 8.60 9.23
C ALA A 249 18.49 9.17 8.12
N GLY A 250 17.84 8.28 7.35
CA GLY A 250 16.81 8.64 6.38
C GLY A 250 16.88 7.96 5.01
N ASP A 251 17.88 7.11 4.74
CA ASP A 251 18.04 6.50 3.41
C ASP A 251 17.25 5.17 3.26
N PRO A 252 16.26 5.09 2.34
CA PRO A 252 15.43 3.90 2.14
C PRO A 252 16.12 2.75 1.40
N LEU A 253 17.37 2.91 0.94
CA LEU A 253 18.13 1.85 0.27
C LEU A 253 19.14 1.13 1.18
N CYS A 254 19.24 1.53 2.45
CA CYS A 254 20.21 0.95 3.37
C CYS A 254 19.67 -0.35 4.01
N SER A 255 20.11 -1.48 3.49
CA SER A 255 19.71 -2.85 3.89
C SER A 255 20.46 -3.38 5.13
N CYS A 256 20.74 -2.54 6.13
CA CYS A 256 21.39 -2.97 7.39
C CYS A 256 20.41 -3.61 8.41
N LEU A 257 19.32 -4.25 7.97
CA LEU A 257 18.50 -5.14 8.81
C LEU A 257 19.06 -6.57 8.79
#